data_AF-A0A6C0CHE6-F1
#
_entry.id   AF-A0A6C0CHE6-F1
#
_cell.length_a   1.000
_cell.length_b   1.000
_cell.length_c   1.000
_cell.angle_alpha   90.00
_cell.angle_beta   90.00
_cell.angle_gamma   90.00
#
_symmetry.space_group_name_H-M   'P 1'
#
loop_
_entity.id
_entity.type
_entity.pdbx_description
1 polymer ?
#
loop_
_entity_poly.entity_id
_entity_poly.type
_entity_poly.pdbx_seq_one_letter_code
_entity_poly.pdbx_strand_id
1 'polypeptide(L)'
;MPCDFHYFLNRKTRMNSYDIFTTVIATALFTVILLAVYKYVLNPSMVIQTQINKCPDLWTYDGKMCVPQYETQCSAFDPDAPTLQTDAAKCNTAHTCGTSWSGYCP
;
A
#
# COMPACT_ATOMS: atom_id res chain seq x y z
N MET A 1 49.29 -4.19 30.76
CA MET A 1 48.62 -4.89 29.63
C MET A 1 48.05 -3.84 28.69
N PRO A 2 48.76 -3.44 27.63
CA PRO A 2 48.20 -2.55 26.62
C PRO A 2 47.52 -3.41 25.54
N CYS A 3 46.23 -3.16 25.33
CA CYS A 3 45.48 -3.74 24.22
C CYS A 3 45.98 -3.15 22.91
N ASP A 4 46.42 -4.04 22.04
CA ASP A 4 47.05 -3.79 20.75
C ASP A 4 46.02 -3.31 19.71
N PHE A 5 45.67 -2.01 19.76
CA PHE A 5 44.75 -1.36 18.82
C PHE A 5 45.38 -1.13 17.43
N HIS A 6 46.64 -1.55 17.23
CA HIS A 6 47.40 -1.33 16.00
C HIS A 6 47.16 -2.39 14.90
N TYR A 7 46.44 -3.48 15.20
CA TYR A 7 46.20 -4.54 14.21
C TYR A 7 45.01 -4.31 13.27
N PHE A 8 44.12 -3.34 13.54
CA PHE A 8 42.92 -3.11 12.70
C PHE A 8 43.13 -2.12 11.53
N LEU A 9 44.24 -1.38 11.50
CA LEU A 9 44.49 -0.35 10.49
C LEU A 9 45.48 -0.76 9.39
N ASN A 10 46.02 -1.98 9.42
CA ASN A 10 47.09 -2.39 8.50
C ASN A 10 46.85 -3.73 7.81
N ARG A 11 45.60 -4.01 7.45
CA ARG A 11 45.29 -4.98 6.39
C ARG A 11 44.81 -4.22 5.17
N LYS A 12 45.73 -3.46 4.56
CA LYS A 12 45.62 -3.04 3.16
C LYS A 12 45.76 -4.30 2.33
N THR A 13 44.73 -5.15 2.33
CA THR A 13 44.59 -6.25 1.38
C THR A 13 44.80 -5.61 0.02
N ARG A 14 45.81 -6.06 -0.72
CA ARG A 14 45.92 -5.74 -2.14
C ARG A 14 44.68 -6.31 -2.80
N MET A 15 43.64 -5.47 -2.86
CA MET A 15 42.41 -5.75 -3.54
C MET A 15 42.79 -5.72 -5.01
N ASN A 16 42.90 -6.90 -5.60
CA ASN A 16 43.24 -7.00 -7.00
C ASN A 16 42.10 -6.33 -7.78
N SER A 17 42.39 -5.72 -8.93
CA SER A 17 41.34 -5.11 -9.75
C SER A 17 40.19 -6.08 -10.08
N TYR A 18 40.51 -7.38 -10.13
CA TYR A 18 39.54 -8.47 -10.24
C TYR A 18 38.59 -8.57 -9.04
N ASP A 19 39.08 -8.39 -7.81
CA ASP A 19 38.25 -8.47 -6.59
C ASP A 19 37.23 -7.33 -6.54
N ILE A 20 37.62 -6.14 -7.02
CA ILE A 20 36.72 -4.99 -7.12
C ILE A 20 35.63 -5.28 -8.16
N PHE A 21 36.03 -5.78 -9.33
CA PHE A 21 35.11 -6.09 -10.42
C PHE A 21 34.10 -7.18 -10.03
N THR A 22 34.55 -8.26 -9.40
CA THR A 22 33.67 -9.32 -8.91
C THR A 22 32.72 -8.82 -7.83
N THR A 23 33.18 -7.92 -6.94
CA THR A 23 32.34 -7.35 -5.89
C THR A 23 31.24 -6.47 -6.48
N VAL A 24 31.56 -5.64 -7.48
CA VAL A 24 30.58 -4.78 -8.16
C VAL A 24 29.51 -5.63 -8.87
N ILE A 25 29.92 -6.67 -9.59
CA ILE A 25 29.00 -7.56 -10.29
C ILE A 25 28.12 -8.33 -9.31
N ALA A 26 28.71 -8.90 -8.25
CA ALA A 26 27.96 -9.62 -7.22
C ALA A 26 26.94 -8.71 -6.56
N THR A 27 27.33 -7.48 -6.21
CA THR A 27 26.41 -6.50 -5.59
C THR A 27 25.25 -6.19 -6.53
N ALA A 28 25.51 -5.89 -7.81
CA ALA A 28 24.46 -5.62 -8.78
C ALA A 28 23.48 -6.79 -8.94
N LEU A 29 23.99 -8.02 -9.03
CA LEU A 29 23.16 -9.23 -9.12
C LEU A 29 22.29 -9.40 -7.87
N PHE A 30 22.87 -9.28 -6.67
CA PHE A 30 22.12 -9.37 -5.43
C PHE A 30 21.05 -8.29 -5.31
N THR A 31 21.34 -7.06 -5.72
CA THR A 31 20.35 -5.97 -5.72
C THR A 31 19.18 -6.27 -6.66
N VAL A 32 19.45 -6.73 -7.88
CA VAL A 32 18.39 -7.10 -8.84
C VAL A 32 17.53 -8.25 -8.31
N ILE A 33 18.16 -9.28 -7.73
CA ILE A 33 17.45 -10.42 -7.14
C ILE A 33 16.58 -9.96 -5.97
N LEU A 34 17.10 -9.12 -5.07
CA LEU A 34 16.32 -8.58 -3.95
C LEU A 34 15.14 -7.73 -4.43
N LEU A 35 15.32 -6.90 -5.46
CA LEU A 35 14.23 -6.14 -6.07
C LEU A 35 13.18 -7.04 -6.71
N ALA A 36 13.61 -8.12 -7.37
CA ALA A 36 12.69 -9.11 -7.91
C ALA A 36 11.91 -9.82 -6.80
N VAL A 37 12.57 -10.26 -5.72
CA VAL A 37 11.90 -10.85 -4.55
C VAL A 37 10.93 -9.85 -3.92
N TYR A 38 11.33 -8.59 -3.76
CA TYR A 38 10.46 -7.53 -3.24
C TYR A 38 9.21 -7.35 -4.11
N LYS A 39 9.37 -7.35 -5.44
CA LYS A 39 8.25 -7.18 -6.37
C LYS A 39 7.34 -8.42 -6.45
N TYR A 40 7.91 -9.62 -6.52
CA TYR A 40 7.16 -10.83 -6.85
C TYR A 40 6.76 -11.67 -5.63
N VAL A 41 7.59 -11.71 -4.59
CA VAL A 41 7.34 -12.51 -3.38
C VAL A 41 6.68 -11.65 -2.30
N LEU A 42 7.23 -10.47 -2.03
CA LEU A 42 6.71 -9.57 -0.99
C LEU A 42 5.57 -8.68 -1.48
N ASN A 43 5.39 -8.59 -2.80
CA ASN A 43 4.23 -8.05 -3.50
C ASN A 43 3.40 -7.05 -2.67
N PRO A 44 3.93 -5.83 -2.40
CA PRO A 44 3.19 -4.80 -1.67
C PRO A 44 2.01 -4.24 -2.48
N SER A 45 1.62 -4.90 -3.56
CA SER A 45 0.34 -4.74 -4.23
C SER A 45 -0.84 -5.27 -3.39
N MET A 46 -0.85 -4.96 -2.09
CA MET A 46 -2.05 -4.37 -1.49
C MET A 46 -2.14 -2.90 -1.93
N VAL A 47 -2.06 -2.65 -3.24
CA VAL A 47 -2.84 -1.53 -3.78
C VAL A 47 -4.24 -2.01 -3.51
N ILE A 48 -4.84 -1.47 -2.46
CA ILE A 48 -6.25 -1.65 -2.14
C ILE A 48 -6.95 -1.42 -3.48
N GLN A 49 -7.31 -2.50 -4.19
CA GLN A 49 -8.31 -2.43 -5.21
C GLN A 49 -9.57 -2.24 -4.39
N THR A 50 -9.79 -0.99 -3.96
CA THR A 50 -11.10 -0.54 -3.56
C THR A 50 -11.90 -0.71 -4.83
N GLN A 51 -12.56 -1.87 -4.94
CA GLN A 51 -13.66 -2.06 -5.86
C GLN A 51 -14.53 -0.84 -5.62
N ILE A 52 -14.57 0.07 -6.60
CA ILE A 52 -15.32 1.31 -6.48
C ILE A 52 -16.77 0.88 -6.46
N ASN A 53 -17.29 0.70 -5.26
CA ASN A 53 -18.65 0.22 -5.07
C ASN A 53 -19.57 1.41 -5.24
N LYS A 54 -20.71 1.17 -5.89
CA LYS A 54 -21.72 2.21 -6.10
C LYS A 54 -22.40 2.64 -4.79
N CYS A 55 -22.32 1.80 -3.76
CA CYS A 55 -22.87 2.06 -2.44
C CYS A 55 -21.79 1.89 -1.35
N PRO A 56 -22.02 2.47 -0.16
CA PRO A 56 -21.16 2.25 1.01
C PRO A 56 -21.09 0.77 1.42
N ASP A 57 -20.13 0.44 2.27
CA ASP A 57 -19.96 -0.93 2.77
C ASP A 57 -21.18 -1.31 3.62
N LEU A 58 -21.66 -2.56 3.47
CA LEU A 58 -22.90 -3.09 4.06
C LEU A 58 -24.20 -2.46 3.50
N TRP A 59 -24.14 -1.82 2.33
CA TRP A 59 -25.30 -1.33 1.61
C TRP A 59 -25.47 -2.08 0.29
N THR A 60 -26.72 -2.23 -0.17
CA THR A 60 -27.06 -2.90 -1.42
C THR A 60 -27.73 -1.93 -2.36
N TYR A 61 -27.35 -1.98 -3.65
CA TYR A 61 -27.95 -1.16 -4.68
C TYR A 61 -29.22 -1.85 -5.23
N ASP A 62 -30.38 -1.23 -5.03
CA ASP A 62 -31.69 -1.72 -5.52
C ASP A 62 -32.02 -1.16 -6.92
N GLY A 63 -31.01 -0.97 -7.77
CA GLY A 63 -31.17 -0.44 -9.14
C GLY A 63 -31.45 1.07 -9.24
N LYS A 64 -31.86 1.72 -8.14
CA LYS A 64 -32.05 3.18 -8.05
C LYS A 64 -31.44 3.82 -6.82
N MET A 65 -31.50 3.12 -5.68
CA MET A 65 -31.05 3.65 -4.41
C MET A 65 -30.17 2.64 -3.67
N CYS A 66 -29.23 3.15 -2.88
CA CYS A 66 -28.45 2.37 -1.93
C CYS A 66 -29.28 2.21 -0.66
N VAL A 67 -29.48 0.95 -0.24
CA VAL A 67 -30.26 0.59 0.95
C VAL A 67 -29.35 -0.11 1.96
N PRO A 68 -29.33 0.31 3.23
CA PRO A 68 -28.52 -0.35 4.25
C PRO A 68 -29.05 -1.76 4.54
N GLN A 69 -28.15 -2.72 4.73
CA GLN A 69 -28.49 -4.11 5.11
C GLN A 69 -28.46 -4.34 6.64
N TYR A 70 -28.41 -3.27 7.43
CA TYR A 70 -28.34 -3.27 8.88
C TYR A 70 -29.21 -2.16 9.46
N GLU A 71 -29.63 -2.28 10.71
CA GLU A 71 -30.36 -1.20 11.40
C GLU A 71 -29.42 0.00 11.59
N THR A 72 -29.75 1.09 10.92
CA THR A 72 -29.00 2.35 10.97
C THR A 72 -29.96 3.53 11.06
N GLN A 73 -29.44 4.66 11.51
CA GLN A 73 -30.17 5.93 11.51
C GLN A 73 -30.21 6.58 10.13
N CYS A 74 -29.47 6.03 9.16
CA CYS A 74 -29.41 6.55 7.80
C CYS A 74 -30.48 5.97 6.88
N SER A 75 -31.10 6.86 6.10
CA SER A 75 -32.08 6.51 5.07
C SER A 75 -31.41 6.02 3.79
N ALA A 76 -32.15 5.24 3.00
CA ALA A 76 -31.74 4.92 1.63
C ALA A 76 -31.55 6.22 0.81
N PHE A 77 -30.53 6.26 -0.02
CA PHE A 77 -30.20 7.44 -0.83
C PHE A 77 -29.80 7.06 -2.26
N ASP A 78 -29.93 8.03 -3.18
CA ASP A 78 -29.48 7.88 -4.55
C ASP A 78 -27.97 8.19 -4.65
N PRO A 79 -27.11 7.23 -5.04
CA PRO A 79 -25.67 7.45 -5.17
C PRO A 79 -25.29 8.40 -6.32
N ASP A 80 -26.20 8.62 -7.27
CA ASP A 80 -25.99 9.48 -8.44
C ASP A 80 -26.61 10.89 -8.23
N ALA A 81 -27.09 11.19 -7.02
CA ALA A 81 -27.65 12.49 -6.68
C ALA A 81 -26.63 13.63 -6.92
N PRO A 82 -27.08 14.81 -7.39
CA PRO A 82 -26.19 15.95 -7.65
C PRO A 82 -25.45 16.44 -6.40
N THR A 83 -25.98 16.15 -5.20
CA THR A 83 -25.36 16.46 -3.91
C THR A 83 -24.23 15.51 -3.52
N LEU A 84 -24.10 14.35 -4.17
CA LEU A 84 -23.13 13.29 -3.88
C LEU A 84 -22.08 13.10 -5.01
N GLN A 85 -21.88 14.09 -5.88
CA GLN A 85 -20.94 13.95 -7.00
C GLN A 85 -19.47 13.99 -6.61
N THR A 86 -19.13 14.58 -5.46
CA THR A 86 -17.73 14.69 -5.02
C THR A 86 -17.38 13.55 -4.06
N ASP A 87 -16.15 13.04 -4.14
CA ASP A 87 -15.65 11.98 -3.26
C ASP A 87 -15.75 12.38 -1.78
N ALA A 88 -15.50 13.66 -1.49
CA ALA A 88 -15.67 14.23 -0.15
C ALA A 88 -17.12 14.18 0.34
N ALA A 89 -18.11 14.47 -0.52
CA ALA A 89 -19.52 14.37 -0.13
C ALA A 89 -19.90 12.92 0.15
N LYS A 90 -19.47 11.98 -0.69
CA LYS A 90 -19.68 10.54 -0.50
C LYS A 90 -19.08 10.05 0.83
N CYS A 91 -17.85 10.47 1.15
CA CYS A 91 -17.19 10.11 2.39
C CYS A 91 -17.87 10.70 3.63
N ASN A 92 -18.30 11.96 3.58
CA ASN A 92 -19.04 12.58 4.66
C ASN A 92 -20.36 11.84 4.94
N THR A 93 -21.08 11.41 3.89
CA THR A 93 -22.29 10.59 4.04
C THR A 93 -21.98 9.25 4.71
N ALA A 94 -20.95 8.54 4.25
CA ALA A 94 -20.54 7.26 4.83
C ALA A 94 -20.20 7.40 6.33
N HIS A 95 -19.38 8.38 6.69
CA HIS A 95 -19.03 8.67 8.09
C HIS A 95 -20.23 9.05 8.96
N THR A 96 -21.16 9.85 8.43
CA THR A 96 -22.40 10.19 9.15
C THR A 96 -23.21 8.93 9.48
N CYS A 97 -23.15 7.93 8.60
CA CYS A 97 -23.81 6.64 8.77
C CYS A 97 -22.97 5.58 9.51
N GLY A 98 -21.79 5.96 10.02
CA GLY A 98 -20.89 5.05 10.73
C GLY A 98 -20.34 3.92 9.85
N THR A 99 -20.27 4.11 8.53
CA THR A 99 -19.75 3.13 7.58
C THR A 99 -18.61 3.72 6.74
N SER A 100 -17.89 2.86 6.02
CA SER A 100 -16.89 3.23 5.02
C SER A 100 -17.48 3.11 3.61
N TRP A 101 -16.81 3.70 2.61
CA TRP A 101 -17.25 3.59 1.23
C TRP A 101 -16.04 3.30 0.34
N SER A 102 -15.95 2.05 -0.07
CA SER A 102 -14.88 1.55 -0.93
C SER A 102 -14.67 2.42 -2.18
N GLY A 103 -13.53 3.11 -2.24
CA GLY A 103 -13.13 3.96 -3.36
C GLY A 103 -13.37 5.46 -3.16
N TYR A 104 -14.14 5.85 -2.15
CA TYR A 104 -14.48 7.24 -1.86
C TYR A 104 -14.10 7.68 -0.43
N CYS A 105 -14.05 6.72 0.51
CA CYS A 105 -13.81 6.95 1.93
C CYS A 105 -13.02 5.75 2.51
N PRO A 106 -11.67 5.79 2.49
CA PRO A 106 -10.81 4.71 2.96
C PRO A 106 -10.81 4.55 4.48
#